data_AF-A0A7C2C892-F1
#
_entry.id   AF-A0A7C2C892-F1
#
_cell.length_a   1.000
_cell.length_b   1.000
_cell.length_c   1.000
_cell.angle_alpha   90.00
_cell.angle_beta   90.00
_cell.angle_gamma   90.00
#
_symmetry.space_group_name_H-M   'P 1'
#
loop_
_entity.id
_entity.type
_entity.pdbx_description
1 polymer ?
#
loop_
_entity_poly.entity_id
_entity_poly.type
_entity_poly.pdbx_seq_one_letter_code
_entity_poly.pdbx_strand_id
1 'polypeptide(L)'
;MVSKYFYLIVSLFFTLITSCLPSPEIKQARVYETQLLSLQQEPEGKVLPLVEKEWKFELLRVENIKEFSTPKIRKILPRGIRFSEEEIKTIFSEPGKYKVLVYIKEIGASAATTGEITDLGLSATKDTAYTVRHYSLIRLVFKEEKLIHSRVWPRIDSSQLAEGVIRIK
;
A
#
# COMPACT_ATOMS: atom_id res chain seq x y z
N MET A 1 -26.15 50.89 12.36
CA MET A 1 -26.88 49.79 11.69
C MET A 1 -25.95 48.61 11.55
N VAL A 2 -25.96 47.69 12.52
CA VAL A 2 -25.08 46.51 12.54
C VAL A 2 -25.70 45.45 11.63
N SER A 3 -24.93 45.04 10.63
CA SER A 3 -25.39 44.24 9.49
C SER A 3 -25.88 42.85 9.92
N LYS A 4 -27.16 42.57 9.67
CA LYS A 4 -27.81 41.25 9.86
C LYS A 4 -27.22 40.14 8.97
N TYR A 5 -26.35 40.47 8.02
CA TYR A 5 -25.77 39.52 7.07
C TYR A 5 -24.49 38.83 7.57
N PHE A 6 -23.90 39.31 8.68
CA PHE A 6 -22.64 38.74 9.18
C PHE A 6 -22.81 37.35 9.82
N TYR A 7 -23.98 37.06 10.39
CA TYR A 7 -24.27 35.78 11.03
C TYR A 7 -24.64 34.65 10.04
N LEU A 8 -25.06 34.99 8.82
CA LEU A 8 -25.53 33.99 7.85
C LEU A 8 -24.36 33.31 7.10
N ILE A 9 -23.22 33.99 6.98
CA ILE A 9 -22.02 33.46 6.31
C ILE A 9 -21.21 32.53 7.24
N VAL A 10 -21.27 32.77 8.56
CA VAL A 10 -20.57 31.93 9.55
C VAL A 10 -21.28 30.58 9.76
N SER A 11 -22.59 30.50 9.54
CA SER A 11 -23.36 29.26 9.68
C SER A 11 -23.22 28.29 8.49
N LEU A 12 -22.94 28.81 7.28
CA LEU A 12 -22.88 27.99 6.07
C LEU A 12 -21.53 27.29 5.84
N PHE A 13 -20.48 27.68 6.56
CA PHE A 13 -19.17 27.02 6.48
C PHE A 13 -19.02 25.82 7.43
N PHE A 14 -19.98 25.61 8.35
CA PHE A 14 -19.90 24.54 9.33
C PHE A 14 -20.49 23.20 8.85
N THR A 15 -21.11 23.17 7.66
CA THR A 15 -21.77 21.97 7.10
C THR A 15 -20.98 21.28 5.97
N LEU A 16 -19.76 21.72 5.66
CA LEU A 16 -18.94 21.19 4.56
C LEU A 16 -17.71 20.36 5.01
N ILE A 17 -17.61 20.05 6.30
CA ILE A 17 -16.59 19.14 6.84
C ILE A 17 -17.27 17.93 7.50
N THR A 18 -18.24 17.33 6.80
CA THR A 18 -18.60 15.92 7.01
C THR A 18 -17.40 15.09 6.55
N SER A 19 -16.42 15.06 7.44
CA SER A 19 -15.18 14.32 7.37
C SER A 19 -15.53 12.84 7.14
N CYS A 20 -15.20 12.35 5.94
CA CYS A 20 -15.03 10.94 5.69
C CYS A 20 -13.87 10.49 6.61
N LEU A 21 -14.20 10.04 7.83
CA LEU A 21 -13.22 9.53 8.77
C LEU A 21 -12.46 8.40 8.07
N PRO A 22 -11.12 8.48 7.94
CA PRO A 22 -10.36 7.44 7.27
C PRO A 22 -10.59 6.11 7.98
N SER A 23 -10.70 5.03 7.20
CA SER A 23 -10.87 3.69 7.74
C SER A 23 -9.75 3.37 8.73
N PRO A 24 -9.98 2.48 9.72
CA PRO A 24 -8.96 2.09 10.68
C PRO A 24 -7.65 1.64 10.02
N GLU A 25 -7.74 0.94 8.88
CA GLU A 25 -6.62 0.49 8.05
C GLU A 25 -5.77 1.66 7.56
N ILE A 26 -6.40 2.73 7.04
CA ILE A 26 -5.71 3.94 6.55
C ILE A 26 -5.02 4.67 7.70
N LYS A 27 -5.66 4.77 8.87
CA LYS A 27 -5.05 5.39 10.05
C LYS A 27 -3.80 4.63 10.49
N GLN A 28 -3.88 3.31 10.56
CA GLN A 28 -2.74 2.48 10.96
C GLN A 28 -1.59 2.54 9.95
N ALA A 29 -1.91 2.51 8.64
CA ALA A 29 -0.90 2.64 7.59
C ALA A 29 -0.13 3.97 7.67
N ARG A 30 -0.80 5.07 8.00
CA ARG A 30 -0.16 6.38 8.23
C ARG A 30 0.79 6.36 9.43
N VAL A 31 0.48 5.61 10.48
CA VAL A 31 1.38 5.42 11.62
C VAL A 31 2.66 4.71 11.16
N TYR A 32 2.53 3.61 10.40
CA TYR A 32 3.69 2.91 9.84
C TYR A 32 4.52 3.81 8.93
N GLU A 33 3.87 4.56 8.04
CA GLU A 33 4.53 5.49 7.12
C GLU A 33 5.31 6.56 7.88
N THR A 34 4.71 7.18 8.90
CA THR A 34 5.35 8.20 9.74
C THR A 34 6.56 7.64 10.50
N GLN A 35 6.41 6.45 11.07
CA GLN A 35 7.50 5.78 11.80
C GLN A 35 8.64 5.38 10.85
N LEU A 36 8.34 4.82 9.68
CA LEU A 36 9.36 4.49 8.68
C LEU A 36 10.06 5.73 8.13
N LEU A 37 9.35 6.85 7.99
CA LEU A 37 9.94 8.13 7.59
C LEU A 37 10.95 8.63 8.65
N SER A 38 10.63 8.46 9.94
CA SER A 38 11.55 8.80 11.04
C SER A 38 12.79 7.89 11.12
N LEU A 39 12.74 6.74 10.44
CA LEU A 39 13.84 5.77 10.36
C LEU A 39 14.63 5.85 9.05
N GLN A 40 14.43 6.90 8.25
CA GLN A 40 15.26 7.12 7.07
C GLN A 40 16.74 7.21 7.48
N GLN A 41 17.61 6.61 6.67
CA GLN A 41 19.05 6.44 6.88
C GLN A 41 19.46 5.49 8.02
N GLU A 42 18.52 4.92 8.75
CA GLU A 42 18.81 3.91 9.78
C GLU A 42 19.16 2.55 9.17
N PRO A 43 19.97 1.73 9.86
CA PRO A 43 20.39 0.43 9.36
C PRO A 43 19.25 -0.61 9.39
N GLU A 44 19.36 -1.63 8.55
CA GLU A 44 18.45 -2.79 8.51
C GLU A 44 18.19 -3.37 9.91
N GLY A 45 19.23 -3.51 10.74
CA GLY A 45 19.13 -4.07 12.09
C GLY A 45 18.19 -3.31 13.04
N LYS A 46 17.87 -2.04 12.76
CA LYS A 46 16.92 -1.24 13.53
C LYS A 46 15.52 -1.26 12.90
N VAL A 47 15.45 -1.25 11.58
CA VAL A 47 14.18 -1.16 10.84
C VAL A 47 13.45 -2.50 10.79
N LEU A 48 14.15 -3.60 10.50
CA LEU A 48 13.51 -4.90 10.27
C LEU A 48 12.83 -5.48 11.51
N PRO A 49 13.41 -5.42 12.73
CA PRO A 49 12.73 -5.92 13.94
C PRO A 49 11.38 -5.23 14.21
N LEU A 50 11.29 -3.94 13.92
CA LEU A 50 10.04 -3.17 14.05
C LEU A 50 8.97 -3.70 13.09
N VAL A 51 9.33 -3.92 11.83
CA VAL A 51 8.39 -4.40 10.80
C VAL A 51 7.98 -5.85 11.05
N GLU A 52 8.95 -6.72 11.35
CA GLU A 52 8.74 -8.18 11.46
C GLU A 52 8.16 -8.60 12.80
N LYS A 53 8.68 -8.06 13.91
CA LYS A 53 8.32 -8.53 15.27
C LYS A 53 7.22 -7.68 15.89
N GLU A 54 7.38 -6.36 15.86
CA GLU A 54 6.41 -5.47 16.51
C GLU A 54 5.14 -5.33 15.68
N TRP A 55 5.28 -5.07 14.37
CA TRP A 55 4.13 -4.89 13.48
C TRP A 55 3.61 -6.18 12.87
N LYS A 56 4.37 -7.28 13.01
CA LYS A 56 4.00 -8.63 12.58
C LYS A 56 3.72 -8.73 11.07
N PHE A 57 4.52 -8.04 10.27
CA PHE A 57 4.51 -8.25 8.83
C PHE A 57 5.38 -9.44 8.46
N GLU A 58 4.94 -10.20 7.46
CA GLU A 58 5.66 -11.33 6.90
C GLU A 58 6.42 -10.91 5.65
N LEU A 59 7.63 -11.46 5.46
CA LEU A 59 8.43 -11.17 4.28
C LEU A 59 7.82 -11.86 3.05
N LEU A 60 7.39 -11.06 2.07
CA LEU A 60 6.83 -11.55 0.81
C LEU A 60 7.89 -11.72 -0.28
N ARG A 61 8.84 -10.77 -0.38
CA ARG A 61 9.83 -10.76 -1.47
C ARG A 61 11.11 -10.02 -1.09
N VAL A 62 12.24 -10.52 -1.60
CA VAL A 62 13.58 -9.93 -1.47
C VAL A 62 14.23 -9.83 -2.83
N GLU A 63 14.75 -8.66 -3.18
CA GLU A 63 15.39 -8.40 -4.47
C GLU A 63 16.67 -7.61 -4.25
N ASN A 64 17.80 -8.13 -4.75
CA ASN A 64 19.10 -7.47 -4.64
C ASN A 64 19.48 -6.88 -6.00
N ILE A 65 19.61 -5.56 -6.07
CA ILE A 65 19.84 -4.82 -7.32
C ILE A 65 21.27 -4.29 -7.32
N LYS A 66 22.03 -4.69 -8.35
CA LYS A 66 23.39 -4.23 -8.62
C LYS A 66 23.51 -3.46 -9.94
N GLU A 67 22.59 -3.71 -10.87
CA GLU A 67 22.57 -3.07 -12.20
C GLU A 67 21.36 -2.14 -12.34
N PHE A 68 21.61 -0.91 -12.78
CA PHE A 68 20.61 0.14 -12.87
C PHE A 68 20.07 0.26 -14.29
N SER A 69 18.91 -0.34 -14.53
CA SER A 69 18.19 -0.19 -15.78
C SER A 69 16.71 -0.04 -15.47
N THR A 70 16.11 1.10 -15.83
CA THR A 70 14.69 1.39 -15.58
C THR A 70 13.77 0.27 -16.07
N PRO A 71 13.94 -0.29 -17.29
CA PRO A 71 13.16 -1.45 -17.72
C PRO A 71 13.33 -2.69 -16.85
N LYS A 72 14.56 -2.96 -16.34
CA LYS A 72 14.80 -4.10 -15.43
C LYS A 72 14.12 -3.86 -14.09
N ILE A 73 14.36 -2.71 -13.45
CA ILE A 73 13.82 -2.38 -12.12
C ILE A 73 12.29 -2.38 -12.11
N ARG A 74 11.66 -1.85 -13.16
CA ARG A 74 10.19 -1.80 -13.27
C ARG A 74 9.54 -3.19 -13.35
N LYS A 75 10.29 -4.22 -13.79
CA LYS A 75 9.80 -5.61 -13.95
C LYS A 75 10.04 -6.48 -12.72
N ILE A 76 10.82 -6.02 -11.73
CA ILE A 76 11.14 -6.79 -10.52
C ILE A 76 9.90 -7.06 -9.67
N LEU A 77 8.98 -6.10 -9.63
CA LEU A 77 7.79 -6.14 -8.79
C LEU A 77 6.50 -6.17 -9.65
N PRO A 78 5.43 -6.83 -9.16
CA PRO A 78 4.16 -6.89 -9.87
C PRO A 78 3.52 -5.49 -9.99
N ARG A 79 2.62 -5.33 -10.97
CA ARG A 79 2.08 -4.03 -11.38
C ARG A 79 1.50 -3.20 -10.23
N GLY A 80 0.83 -3.83 -9.27
CA GLY A 80 0.22 -3.14 -8.12
C GLY A 80 1.22 -2.51 -7.13
N ILE A 81 2.47 -2.99 -7.11
CA ILE A 81 3.49 -2.58 -6.12
C ILE A 81 4.85 -2.22 -6.75
N ARG A 82 4.90 -2.10 -8.08
CA ARG A 82 6.13 -1.73 -8.80
C ARG A 82 6.56 -0.29 -8.54
N PHE A 83 7.80 0.01 -8.85
CA PHE A 83 8.30 1.38 -8.82
C PHE A 83 7.71 2.18 -9.99
N SER A 84 7.32 3.43 -9.73
CA SER A 84 7.04 4.40 -10.79
C SER A 84 8.34 4.81 -11.50
N GLU A 85 8.25 5.44 -12.67
CA GLU A 85 9.46 5.90 -13.38
C GLU A 85 10.19 6.98 -12.59
N GLU A 86 9.45 7.84 -11.90
CA GLU A 86 9.97 8.88 -11.00
C GLU A 86 10.65 8.26 -9.78
N GLU A 87 10.01 7.29 -9.11
CA GLU A 87 10.61 6.55 -8.00
C GLU A 87 11.93 5.91 -8.45
N ILE A 88 11.97 5.33 -9.66
CA ILE A 88 13.20 4.69 -10.15
C ILE A 88 14.32 5.73 -10.29
N LYS A 89 14.02 6.88 -10.92
CA LYS A 89 15.00 7.95 -11.14
C LYS A 89 15.50 8.54 -9.83
N THR A 90 14.65 8.66 -8.81
CA THR A 90 15.02 9.26 -7.51
C THR A 90 15.77 8.27 -6.63
N ILE A 91 15.30 7.03 -6.52
CA ILE A 91 15.86 6.02 -5.59
C ILE A 91 17.16 5.45 -6.14
N PHE A 92 17.20 5.17 -7.44
CA PHE A 92 18.31 4.47 -8.11
C PHE A 92 19.15 5.40 -8.99
N SER A 93 19.21 6.70 -8.65
CA SER A 93 20.01 7.71 -9.33
C SER A 93 21.52 7.43 -9.24
N GLU A 94 21.96 6.90 -8.11
CA GLU A 94 23.36 6.68 -7.80
C GLU A 94 23.73 5.20 -7.86
N PRO A 95 24.95 4.86 -8.30
CA PRO A 95 25.43 3.49 -8.23
C PRO A 95 25.54 3.01 -6.76
N GLY A 96 25.33 1.71 -6.53
CA GLY A 96 25.42 1.13 -5.19
C GLY A 96 24.86 -0.28 -5.09
N LYS A 97 24.86 -0.85 -3.88
CA LYS A 97 24.19 -2.12 -3.59
C LYS A 97 22.82 -1.81 -3.00
N TYR A 98 21.77 -2.18 -3.72
CA TYR A 98 20.40 -1.96 -3.29
C TYR A 98 19.74 -3.28 -2.90
N LYS A 99 18.94 -3.24 -1.84
CA LYS A 99 18.12 -4.36 -1.38
C LYS A 99 16.68 -3.87 -1.21
N VAL A 100 15.77 -4.45 -1.98
CA VAL A 100 14.34 -4.17 -1.92
C VAL A 100 13.67 -5.30 -1.16
N LEU A 101 12.90 -4.96 -0.14
CA LEU A 101 12.11 -5.88 0.66
C LEU A 101 10.64 -5.51 0.54
N VAL A 102 9.79 -6.50 0.30
CA VAL A 102 8.34 -6.35 0.33
C VAL A 102 7.80 -7.23 1.44
N TYR A 103 7.03 -6.62 2.33
CA TYR A 103 6.41 -7.21 3.49
C TYR A 103 4.89 -7.15 3.35
N ILE A 104 4.19 -8.17 3.84
CA ILE A 104 2.74 -8.31 3.76
C ILE A 104 2.13 -8.62 5.13
N LYS A 105 0.92 -8.13 5.36
CA LYS A 105 0.13 -8.44 6.54
C LYS A 105 -1.33 -8.55 6.16
N GLU A 106 -1.99 -9.66 6.47
CA GLU A 106 -3.44 -9.80 6.29
C GLU A 106 -4.17 -8.87 7.26
N ILE A 107 -5.07 -8.04 6.74
CA ILE A 107 -5.85 -7.07 7.54
C ILE A 107 -7.35 -7.42 7.58
N GLY A 108 -7.78 -8.37 6.76
CA GLY A 108 -9.15 -8.91 6.77
C GLY A 108 -9.50 -9.64 5.49
N ALA A 109 -10.76 -10.05 5.37
CA ALA A 109 -11.32 -10.63 4.17
C ALA A 109 -12.78 -10.21 4.00
N SER A 110 -13.25 -10.13 2.76
CA SER A 110 -14.66 -9.89 2.43
C SER A 110 -15.16 -10.96 1.46
N ALA A 111 -16.45 -11.27 1.54
CA ALA A 111 -17.12 -12.08 0.54
C ALA A 111 -17.57 -11.19 -0.61
N ALA A 112 -17.19 -11.53 -1.83
CA ALA A 112 -17.68 -10.89 -3.04
C ALA A 112 -18.57 -11.88 -3.81
N THR A 113 -19.78 -11.45 -4.15
CA THR A 113 -20.68 -12.17 -5.06
C THR A 113 -20.66 -11.45 -6.41
N THR A 114 -20.33 -12.17 -7.48
CA THR A 114 -20.46 -11.64 -8.85
C THR A 114 -21.82 -12.07 -9.37
N GLY A 115 -22.78 -11.15 -9.46
CA GLY A 115 -24.04 -11.39 -10.14
C GLY A 115 -23.87 -11.13 -11.64
N GLU A 116 -23.91 -12.17 -12.48
CA GLU A 116 -24.08 -11.99 -13.92
C GLU A 116 -25.58 -11.83 -14.22
N ILE A 117 -25.99 -10.63 -14.63
CA ILE A 117 -27.31 -10.41 -15.24
C ILE A 117 -27.09 -10.55 -16.75
N THR A 118 -27.54 -11.66 -17.33
CA THR A 118 -27.65 -11.78 -18.79
C THR A 118 -28.96 -11.12 -19.25
N ASP A 119 -28.92 -10.43 -20.40
CA ASP A 119 -30.02 -9.66 -21.01
C ASP A 119 -31.31 -10.45 -21.35
N LEU A 120 -31.40 -11.72 -20.95
CA LEU A 120 -32.55 -12.59 -21.24
C LEU A 120 -33.33 -13.06 -19.99
N GLY A 121 -33.04 -12.51 -18.80
CA GLY A 121 -33.90 -12.72 -17.62
C GLY A 121 -34.01 -14.16 -17.11
N LEU A 122 -33.11 -15.05 -17.54
CA LEU A 122 -32.97 -16.42 -17.04
C LEU A 122 -31.81 -16.46 -16.05
N SER A 123 -32.10 -16.13 -14.78
CA SER A 123 -31.16 -16.28 -13.67
C SER A 123 -30.97 -17.76 -13.33
N ALA A 124 -29.97 -18.38 -13.96
CA ALA A 124 -29.42 -19.67 -13.53
C ALA A 124 -27.97 -19.47 -13.05
N THR A 125 -27.74 -18.53 -12.14
CA THR A 125 -26.40 -18.31 -11.57
C THR A 125 -26.23 -19.13 -10.30
N LYS A 126 -25.35 -20.14 -10.36
CA LYS A 126 -24.62 -20.60 -9.18
C LYS A 126 -23.80 -19.41 -8.71
N ASP A 127 -24.28 -18.70 -7.68
CA ASP A 127 -23.53 -17.66 -7.01
C ASP A 127 -22.18 -18.25 -6.57
N THR A 128 -21.12 -17.92 -7.30
CA THR A 128 -19.79 -18.35 -6.90
C THR A 128 -19.28 -17.29 -5.96
N ALA A 129 -19.48 -17.53 -4.66
CA ALA A 129 -18.95 -16.66 -3.62
C ALA A 129 -17.42 -16.82 -3.59
N TYR A 130 -16.69 -15.75 -3.92
CA TYR A 130 -15.24 -15.72 -3.77
C TYR A 130 -14.88 -14.87 -2.55
N THR A 131 -13.98 -15.38 -1.71
CA THR A 131 -13.44 -14.62 -0.58
C THR A 131 -12.26 -13.78 -1.06
N VAL A 132 -12.40 -12.46 -1.04
CA VAL A 132 -11.34 -11.51 -1.32
C VAL A 132 -10.61 -11.21 -0.02
N ARG A 133 -9.34 -11.64 0.07
CA ARG A 133 -8.47 -11.26 1.19
C ARG A 133 -7.89 -9.87 0.97
N HIS A 134 -7.80 -9.09 2.05
CA HIS A 134 -7.24 -7.75 2.09
C HIS A 134 -5.92 -7.78 2.85
N TYR A 135 -4.92 -7.12 2.28
CA TYR A 135 -3.56 -7.07 2.82
C TYR A 135 -3.09 -5.63 2.94
N SER A 136 -2.30 -5.35 3.97
CA SER A 136 -1.40 -4.19 3.99
C SER A 136 -0.02 -4.63 3.50
N LEU A 137 0.66 -3.74 2.79
CA LEU A 137 2.00 -3.99 2.27
C LEU A 137 2.96 -2.88 2.66
N ILE A 138 4.21 -3.25 2.91
CA ILE A 138 5.32 -2.32 3.10
C ILE A 138 6.41 -2.69 2.10
N ARG A 139 6.88 -1.72 1.32
CA ARG A 139 8.08 -1.85 0.49
C ARG A 139 9.17 -0.99 1.10
N LEU A 140 10.30 -1.62 1.42
CA LEU A 140 11.50 -0.97 1.92
C LEU A 140 12.60 -1.07 0.88
N VAL A 141 13.38 0.00 0.72
CA VAL A 141 14.57 0.01 -0.11
C VAL A 141 15.75 0.43 0.76
N PHE A 142 16.73 -0.46 0.83
CA PHE A 142 18.00 -0.20 1.47
C PHE A 142 19.06 0.03 0.40
N LYS A 143 19.93 1.02 0.64
CA LYS A 143 21.18 1.22 -0.12
C LYS A 143 22.31 1.14 0.87
N GLU A 144 23.26 0.23 0.63
CA GLU A 144 24.39 0.00 1.55
C GLU A 144 23.92 -0.17 3.01
N GLU A 145 22.91 -1.04 3.20
CA GLU A 145 22.32 -1.40 4.49
C GLU A 145 21.54 -0.29 5.21
N LYS A 146 21.40 0.90 4.61
CA LYS A 146 20.61 2.02 5.16
C LYS A 146 19.28 2.18 4.44
N LEU A 147 18.21 2.43 5.20
CA LEU A 147 16.90 2.71 4.62
C LEU A 147 16.94 4.03 3.85
N ILE A 148 16.64 4.00 2.55
CA ILE A 148 16.61 5.21 1.71
C ILE A 148 15.21 5.52 1.18
N HIS A 149 14.30 4.55 1.21
CA HIS A 149 12.94 4.73 0.74
C HIS A 149 12.02 3.71 1.38
N SER A 150 10.81 4.14 1.73
CA SER A 150 9.74 3.28 2.21
C SER A 150 8.43 3.65 1.52
N ARG A 151 7.55 2.67 1.36
CA ARG A 151 6.18 2.90 0.88
C ARG A 151 5.24 1.94 1.56
N VAL A 152 4.10 2.47 2.02
CA VAL A 152 3.06 1.69 2.70
C VAL A 152 1.79 1.73 1.87
N TRP A 153 1.20 0.56 1.63
CA TRP A 153 -0.14 0.46 1.07
C TRP A 153 -1.11 0.08 2.19
N PRO A 154 -2.14 0.91 2.44
CA PRO A 154 -3.09 0.65 3.51
C PRO A 154 -3.93 -0.60 3.25
N ARG A 155 -4.24 -0.85 1.98
CA ARG A 155 -5.05 -1.99 1.54
C ARG A 155 -4.75 -2.33 0.09
N ILE A 156 -4.48 -3.60 -0.15
CA ILE A 156 -4.37 -4.23 -1.47
C ILE A 156 -5.16 -5.54 -1.41
N ASP A 157 -5.92 -5.80 -2.46
CA ASP A 157 -6.73 -7.00 -2.57
C ASP A 157 -5.90 -8.16 -3.16
N SER A 158 -6.23 -9.39 -2.75
CA SER A 158 -5.59 -10.61 -3.28
C SER A 158 -5.54 -10.67 -4.81
N SER A 159 -6.54 -10.13 -5.52
CA SER A 159 -6.57 -10.04 -6.99
C SER A 159 -5.46 -9.15 -7.58
N GLN A 160 -5.09 -8.08 -6.87
CA GLN A 160 -4.03 -7.14 -7.29
C GLN A 160 -2.62 -7.71 -7.05
N LEU A 161 -2.51 -8.73 -6.20
CA LEU A 161 -1.29 -9.51 -5.96
C LEU A 161 -1.18 -10.70 -6.92
N ALA A 162 -2.32 -11.23 -7.39
CA ALA A 162 -2.42 -12.46 -8.18
C ALA A 162 -1.89 -12.38 -9.62
N GLU A 163 -1.61 -11.19 -10.17
CA GLU A 163 -0.82 -11.08 -11.42
C GLU A 163 0.63 -11.59 -11.26
N GLY A 164 1.03 -12.07 -10.08
CA GLY A 164 2.26 -12.83 -9.89
C GLY A 164 2.39 -13.43 -8.50
N VAL A 165 1.79 -14.61 -8.31
CA VAL A 165 2.12 -15.60 -7.26
C VAL A 165 1.97 -15.11 -5.81
N ILE A 166 0.81 -15.36 -5.22
CA ILE A 166 0.77 -15.71 -3.80
C ILE A 166 0.05 -17.05 -3.66
N ARG A 167 0.82 -18.13 -3.74
CA ARG A 167 0.44 -19.37 -3.05
C ARG A 167 0.97 -19.22 -1.63
N ILE A 168 0.11 -18.76 -0.71
CA ILE A 168 0.38 -18.94 0.72
C ILE A 168 0.25 -20.45 0.96
N LYS A 169 1.34 -21.07 1.43
CA LYS A 169 1.38 -22.49 1.77
C LYS A 169 1.01 -22.68 3.23
#